data_AF-A0A3A5W458-F1
#
_entry.id   AF-A0A3A5W458-F1
#
_cell.length_a   1.000
_cell.length_b   1.000
_cell.length_c   1.000
_cell.angle_alpha   90.00
_cell.angle_beta   90.00
_cell.angle_gamma   90.00
#
_symmetry.space_group_name_H-M   'P 1'
#
loop_
_entity.id
_entity.type
_entity.pdbx_description
1 polymer ?
#
loop_
_entity_poly.entity_id
_entity_poly.type
_entity_poly.pdbx_seq_one_letter_code
_entity_poly.pdbx_strand_id
1 'polypeptide(L)'
;MKANTRNQEFQDDKVAAIGIGAMIVFIALILVAAVAAAVIIQTAEALQQNAQQTGDDTADNMAGKVMINAAYVDGNTGYKLYVRLAPGSEPAPTNSITYQLMCPGTLPVEGAVGNVVLMDGTGGAVATMQPSTGYTMIISGTAAGGLDCTAATVGGGNTVQAYIHVGSGGTTFETLSLGSTTAGSKVV
;
A
#
# COMPACT_ATOMS: atom_id res chain seq x y z
N MET A 1 -5.67 30.41 86.74
CA MET A 1 -6.48 30.87 85.59
C MET A 1 -6.81 29.65 84.76
N LYS A 2 -8.06 29.17 84.75
CA LYS A 2 -8.47 28.01 83.95
C LYS A 2 -8.59 28.47 82.50
N ALA A 3 -7.77 27.91 81.60
CA ALA A 3 -7.91 28.16 80.18
C ALA A 3 -9.28 27.67 79.70
N ASN A 4 -9.94 28.45 78.84
CA ASN A 4 -11.28 28.22 78.35
C ASN A 4 -11.29 27.08 77.32
N THR A 5 -11.42 25.84 77.80
CA THR A 5 -11.39 24.58 77.04
C THR A 5 -12.35 24.55 75.84
N ARG A 6 -13.51 25.25 75.93
CA ARG A 6 -14.49 25.31 74.83
C ARG A 6 -13.95 26.00 73.58
N ASN A 7 -13.06 26.98 73.71
CA ASN A 7 -12.53 27.72 72.56
C ASN A 7 -11.43 26.95 71.81
N GLN A 8 -10.83 25.93 72.44
CA GLN A 8 -9.84 25.03 71.81
C GLN A 8 -10.54 23.95 70.99
N GLU A 9 -11.62 23.32 71.50
CA GLU A 9 -12.43 22.35 70.75
C GLU A 9 -12.97 22.92 69.43
N PHE A 10 -13.51 24.15 69.42
CA PHE A 10 -13.99 24.79 68.18
C PHE A 10 -12.88 25.10 67.15
N GLN A 11 -11.63 25.27 67.59
CA GLN A 11 -10.49 25.48 66.69
C GLN A 11 -10.02 24.14 66.11
N ASP A 12 -9.99 23.09 66.94
CA ASP A 12 -9.62 21.74 66.53
C ASP A 12 -10.65 21.15 65.53
N ASP A 13 -11.95 21.37 65.74
CA ASP A 13 -13.01 20.97 64.79
C ASP A 13 -12.87 21.66 63.42
N LYS A 14 -12.45 22.93 63.40
CA LYS A 14 -12.18 23.66 62.16
C LYS A 14 -10.96 23.11 61.42
N VAL A 15 -9.90 22.76 62.15
CA VAL A 15 -8.70 22.14 61.56
C VAL A 15 -9.03 20.75 61.01
N ALA A 16 -9.83 19.95 61.73
CA ALA A 16 -10.31 18.66 61.25
C ALA A 16 -11.18 18.78 59.98
N ALA A 17 -12.09 19.75 59.93
CA ALA A 17 -12.92 20.01 58.74
C ALA A 17 -12.09 20.44 57.52
N ILE A 18 -11.05 21.26 57.71
CA ILE A 18 -10.10 21.65 56.65
C ILE A 18 -9.32 20.43 56.15
N GLY A 19 -8.86 19.55 57.05
CA GLY A 19 -8.16 18.32 56.70
C GLY A 19 -9.00 17.36 55.86
N ILE A 20 -10.29 17.22 56.19
CA ILE A 20 -11.23 16.43 55.38
C ILE A 20 -11.42 17.07 54.00
N GLY A 21 -11.58 18.39 53.92
CA GLY A 21 -11.66 19.12 52.65
C GLY A 21 -10.42 18.92 51.77
N ALA A 22 -9.22 18.94 52.37
CA ALA A 22 -7.97 18.70 51.68
C ALA A 22 -7.86 17.27 51.13
N MET A 23 -8.29 16.26 51.90
CA MET A 23 -8.32 14.87 51.44
C MET A 23 -9.31 14.66 50.28
N ILE A 24 -10.46 15.31 50.30
CA ILE A 24 -11.44 15.24 49.20
C ILE A 24 -10.83 15.79 47.90
N VAL A 25 -10.18 16.96 47.95
CA VAL A 25 -9.53 17.55 46.79
C VAL A 25 -8.37 16.68 46.30
N PHE A 26 -7.60 16.10 47.22
CA PHE A 26 -6.51 15.20 46.87
C PHE A 26 -6.99 13.98 46.08
N ILE A 27 -8.07 13.34 46.53
CA ILE A 27 -8.66 12.19 45.81
C ILE A 27 -9.21 12.64 44.45
N ALA A 28 -9.91 13.77 44.40
CA ALA A 28 -10.43 14.31 43.14
C ALA A 28 -9.32 14.57 42.11
N LEU A 29 -8.18 15.12 42.54
CA LEU A 29 -7.03 15.36 41.67
C LEU A 29 -6.42 14.06 41.13
N ILE A 30 -6.35 13.01 41.95
CA ILE A 30 -5.88 11.69 41.51
C ILE A 30 -6.81 11.11 40.43
N LEU A 31 -8.12 11.23 40.61
CA LEU A 31 -9.09 10.72 39.64
C LEU A 31 -9.00 11.47 38.30
N VAL A 32 -8.87 12.80 38.34
CA VAL A 32 -8.68 13.60 37.11
C VAL A 32 -7.35 13.24 36.43
N ALA A 33 -6.27 13.09 37.20
CA ALA A 33 -4.97 12.68 36.67
C ALA A 33 -5.01 11.29 36.02
N ALA A 34 -5.75 10.34 36.62
CA ALA A 34 -5.90 9.00 36.08
C ALA A 34 -6.63 9.00 34.72
N VAL A 35 -7.73 9.77 34.60
CA VAL A 35 -8.46 9.91 33.33
C VAL A 35 -7.58 10.59 32.27
N ALA A 36 -6.87 11.66 32.64
CA ALA A 36 -5.95 12.34 31.73
C ALA A 36 -4.83 11.42 31.24
N ALA A 37 -4.22 10.64 32.13
CA ALA A 37 -3.19 9.67 31.78
C ALA A 37 -3.71 8.59 30.82
N ALA A 38 -4.92 8.07 31.04
CA ALA A 38 -5.54 7.08 30.16
C ALA A 38 -5.70 7.62 28.73
N VAL A 39 -6.18 8.86 28.57
CA VAL A 39 -6.34 9.50 27.25
C VAL A 39 -4.99 9.76 26.58
N ILE A 40 -3.98 10.19 27.35
CA ILE A 40 -2.62 10.38 26.83
C ILE A 40 -2.04 9.05 26.31
N ILE A 41 -2.21 7.97 27.06
CA ILE A 41 -1.73 6.64 26.64
C ILE A 41 -2.47 6.19 25.38
N GLN A 42 -3.80 6.28 25.35
CA GLN A 42 -4.60 5.87 24.20
C GLN A 42 -4.21 6.62 22.92
N THR A 43 -4.02 7.93 23.02
CA THR A 43 -3.58 8.74 21.88
C THR A 43 -2.16 8.41 21.45
N ALA A 44 -1.24 8.17 22.39
CA ALA A 44 0.12 7.73 22.08
C ALA A 44 0.15 6.36 21.39
N GLU A 45 -0.67 5.41 21.83
CA GLU A 45 -0.81 4.09 21.21
C GLU A 45 -1.41 4.19 19.81
N ALA A 46 -2.48 4.97 19.63
CA ALA A 46 -3.09 5.20 18.33
C ALA A 46 -2.08 5.83 17.36
N LEU A 47 -1.31 6.82 17.79
CA LEU A 47 -0.27 7.43 16.96
C LEU A 47 0.83 6.42 16.59
N GLN A 48 1.23 5.54 17.50
CA GLN A 48 2.22 4.50 17.21
C GLN A 48 1.71 3.47 16.22
N GLN A 49 0.45 3.02 16.34
CA GLN A 49 -0.15 2.08 15.41
C GLN A 49 -0.30 2.70 14.02
N ASN A 50 -0.77 3.95 13.93
CA ASN A 50 -0.86 4.67 12.66
C ASN A 50 0.53 4.88 12.03
N ALA A 51 1.55 5.19 12.84
CA ALA A 51 2.92 5.34 12.36
C ALA A 51 3.52 4.02 11.84
N GLN A 52 3.23 2.90 12.52
CA GLN A 52 3.64 1.57 12.06
C GLN A 52 2.94 1.21 10.75
N GLN A 53 1.61 1.32 10.70
CA GLN A 53 0.84 1.04 9.48
C GLN A 53 1.30 1.91 8.30
N THR A 54 1.52 3.21 8.52
CA THR A 54 2.03 4.10 7.46
C THR A 54 3.44 3.70 7.02
N GLY A 55 4.28 3.24 7.96
CA GLY A 55 5.61 2.72 7.69
C GLY A 55 5.58 1.46 6.84
N ASP A 56 4.72 0.52 7.20
CA ASP A 56 4.49 -0.73 6.46
C ASP A 56 3.93 -0.45 5.07
N ASP A 57 2.88 0.37 4.96
CA ASP A 57 2.31 0.80 3.67
C ASP A 57 3.38 1.48 2.77
N THR A 58 4.24 2.32 3.34
CA THR A 58 5.31 2.98 2.59
C THR A 58 6.38 1.99 2.15
N ALA A 59 6.74 1.04 3.02
CA ALA A 59 7.69 -0.01 2.71
C ALA A 59 7.16 -0.89 1.57
N ASP A 60 5.88 -1.28 1.63
CA ASP A 60 5.22 -2.09 0.61
C ASP A 60 5.07 -1.33 -0.71
N ASN A 61 4.73 -0.04 -0.69
CA ASN A 61 4.70 0.78 -1.90
C ASN A 61 6.10 0.94 -2.55
N MET A 62 7.17 0.96 -1.76
CA MET A 62 8.53 1.11 -2.27
C MET A 62 9.16 -0.22 -2.72
N ALA A 63 8.90 -1.30 -1.98
CA ALA A 63 9.45 -2.63 -2.21
C ALA A 63 8.59 -3.46 -3.18
N GLY A 64 7.26 -3.37 -3.05
CA GLY A 64 6.25 -4.12 -3.80
C GLY A 64 6.06 -3.66 -5.23
N LYS A 65 7.05 -3.86 -6.10
CA LYS A 65 6.94 -3.55 -7.54
C LYS A 65 7.22 -4.77 -8.40
N VAL A 66 6.69 -4.76 -9.63
CA VAL A 66 6.94 -5.81 -10.62
C VAL A 66 8.08 -5.37 -11.52
N MET A 67 9.21 -6.07 -11.47
CA MET A 67 10.33 -5.84 -12.37
C MET A 67 10.07 -6.52 -13.70
N ILE A 68 10.18 -5.76 -14.79
CA ILE A 68 10.08 -6.28 -16.16
C ILE A 68 11.50 -6.63 -16.63
N ASN A 69 11.69 -7.87 -17.06
CA ASN A 69 12.97 -8.38 -17.57
C ASN A 69 13.05 -8.31 -19.10
N ALA A 70 11.96 -8.62 -19.78
CA ALA A 70 11.85 -8.57 -21.24
C ALA A 70 10.38 -8.49 -21.64
N ALA A 71 10.10 -7.89 -22.80
CA ALA A 71 8.77 -7.81 -23.37
C ALA A 71 8.78 -8.18 -24.85
N TYR A 72 7.76 -8.90 -25.29
CA TYR A 72 7.61 -9.38 -26.67
C TYR A 72 6.20 -9.12 -27.17
N VAL A 73 6.06 -8.96 -28.48
CA VAL A 73 4.75 -8.88 -29.14
C VAL A 73 4.08 -10.25 -29.11
N ASP A 74 2.89 -10.35 -28.53
CA ASP A 74 2.10 -11.58 -28.47
C ASP A 74 1.01 -11.55 -29.54
N GLY A 75 1.41 -11.89 -30.77
CA GLY A 75 0.51 -11.92 -31.91
C GLY A 75 -0.15 -10.56 -32.18
N ASN A 76 -1.45 -10.60 -32.49
CA ASN A 76 -2.28 -9.42 -32.72
C ASN A 76 -3.08 -8.99 -31.48
N THR A 77 -2.83 -9.61 -30.32
CA THR A 77 -3.69 -9.46 -29.13
C THR A 77 -3.05 -8.59 -28.04
N GLY A 78 -1.72 -8.49 -27.99
CA GLY A 78 -1.06 -7.63 -27.01
C GLY A 78 0.43 -7.92 -26.82
N TYR A 79 0.87 -7.84 -25.56
CA TYR A 79 2.27 -7.96 -25.18
C TYR A 79 2.45 -9.06 -24.14
N LYS A 80 3.48 -9.90 -24.33
CA LYS A 80 3.90 -10.91 -23.37
C LYS A 80 5.14 -10.39 -22.64
N LEU A 81 5.01 -10.23 -21.33
CA LEU A 81 6.06 -9.69 -20.46
C LEU A 81 6.62 -10.81 -19.59
N TYR A 82 7.94 -10.85 -19.53
CA TYR A 82 8.70 -11.66 -18.58
C TYR A 82 8.97 -10.78 -17.37
N VAL A 83 8.38 -11.15 -16.25
CA VAL A 83 8.36 -10.32 -15.05
C VAL A 83 8.74 -11.13 -13.83
N ARG A 84 9.20 -10.42 -12.80
CA ARG A 84 9.35 -10.97 -11.46
C ARG A 84 8.98 -9.90 -10.44
N LEU A 85 8.51 -10.33 -9.29
CA LEU A 85 8.36 -9.42 -8.17
C LEU A 85 9.73 -8.95 -7.67
N ALA A 86 9.84 -7.68 -7.28
CA ALA A 86 11.05 -7.13 -6.72
C ALA A 86 11.44 -7.84 -5.41
N PRO A 87 12.74 -7.95 -5.11
CA PRO A 87 13.17 -8.55 -3.85
C PRO A 87 12.65 -7.72 -2.66
N GLY A 88 12.09 -8.39 -1.66
CA GLY A 88 11.48 -7.75 -0.49
C GLY A 88 10.02 -7.36 -0.67
N SER A 89 9.38 -7.67 -1.82
CA SER A 89 7.94 -7.53 -1.96
C SER A 89 7.19 -8.64 -1.24
N GLU A 90 6.01 -8.34 -0.74
CA GLU A 90 5.02 -9.36 -0.39
C GLU A 90 4.47 -10.08 -1.65
N PRO A 91 3.90 -11.28 -1.49
CA PRO A 91 3.22 -11.97 -2.58
C PRO A 91 2.05 -11.14 -3.14
N ALA A 92 2.06 -10.89 -4.45
CA ALA A 92 1.03 -10.10 -5.11
C ALA A 92 -0.01 -11.00 -5.78
N PRO A 93 -1.32 -10.86 -5.47
CA PRO A 93 -2.36 -11.60 -6.15
C PRO A 93 -2.54 -11.03 -7.58
N THR A 94 -2.66 -11.92 -8.57
CA THR A 94 -2.62 -11.53 -9.99
C THR A 94 -3.82 -10.70 -10.42
N ASN A 95 -4.96 -10.83 -9.73
CA ASN A 95 -6.16 -10.01 -9.92
C ASN A 95 -5.99 -8.55 -9.46
N SER A 96 -5.00 -8.24 -8.63
CA SER A 96 -4.72 -6.89 -8.13
C SER A 96 -3.72 -6.13 -9.01
N ILE A 97 -3.19 -6.78 -10.05
CA ILE A 97 -2.23 -6.18 -10.96
C ILE A 97 -3.01 -5.62 -12.16
N THR A 98 -2.96 -4.30 -12.31
CA THR A 98 -3.55 -3.59 -13.44
C THR A 98 -2.45 -2.94 -14.26
N TYR A 99 -2.76 -2.65 -15.51
CA TYR A 99 -1.85 -1.98 -16.41
C TYR A 99 -2.54 -0.82 -17.12
N GLN A 100 -1.73 0.13 -17.54
CA GLN A 100 -2.10 1.25 -18.39
C GLN A 100 -1.05 1.41 -19.49
N LEU A 101 -1.48 1.33 -20.74
CA LEU A 101 -0.65 1.55 -21.91
C LEU A 101 -0.95 2.94 -22.49
N MET A 102 0.07 3.75 -22.67
CA MET A 102 -0.02 5.04 -23.37
C MET A 102 0.64 4.92 -24.73
N CYS A 103 -0.13 5.21 -25.77
CA CYS A 103 0.21 4.90 -27.14
C CYS A 103 0.06 6.19 -27.95
N PRO A 104 0.93 6.42 -28.95
CA PRO A 104 0.90 7.68 -29.69
C PRO A 104 -0.43 7.82 -30.44
N GLY A 105 -1.16 8.90 -30.16
CA GLY A 105 -2.37 9.27 -30.89
C GLY A 105 -3.68 8.63 -30.42
N THR A 106 -3.68 7.86 -29.33
CA THR A 106 -4.90 7.27 -28.74
C THR A 106 -5.04 7.62 -27.25
N LEU A 107 -6.25 7.46 -26.70
CA LEU A 107 -6.45 7.44 -25.25
C LEU A 107 -5.72 6.24 -24.62
N PRO A 108 -5.36 6.32 -23.32
CA PRO A 108 -4.70 5.21 -22.64
C PRO A 108 -5.59 3.96 -22.62
N VAL A 109 -4.95 2.81 -22.86
CA VAL A 109 -5.58 1.48 -22.79
C VAL A 109 -5.32 0.91 -21.40
N GLU A 110 -6.38 0.67 -20.64
CA GLU A 110 -6.29 0.17 -19.28
C GLU A 110 -6.93 -1.22 -19.17
N GLY A 111 -6.40 -2.04 -18.26
CA GLY A 111 -6.94 -3.37 -18.02
C GLY A 111 -6.32 -4.09 -16.83
N ALA A 112 -6.91 -5.21 -16.46
CA ALA A 112 -6.28 -6.18 -15.56
C ALA A 112 -5.38 -7.11 -16.36
N VAL A 113 -4.27 -7.56 -15.77
CA VAL A 113 -3.40 -8.53 -16.43
C VAL A 113 -4.16 -9.81 -16.74
N GLY A 114 -3.83 -10.43 -17.88
CA GLY A 114 -4.38 -11.73 -18.25
C GLY A 114 -3.75 -12.86 -17.41
N ASN A 115 -3.77 -14.08 -17.96
CA ASN A 115 -3.16 -15.22 -17.28
C ASN A 115 -1.68 -14.98 -16.99
N VAL A 116 -1.31 -15.13 -15.72
CA VAL A 116 0.08 -15.16 -15.28
C VAL A 116 0.48 -16.62 -15.10
N VAL A 117 1.63 -17.01 -15.65
CA VAL A 117 2.14 -18.39 -15.64
C VAL A 117 3.59 -18.37 -15.19
N LEU A 118 4.09 -19.49 -14.64
CA LEU A 118 5.51 -19.65 -14.30
C LEU A 118 6.38 -19.56 -15.56
N MET A 119 7.58 -18.99 -15.42
CA MET A 119 8.49 -18.76 -16.56
C MET A 119 9.05 -20.04 -17.18
N ASP A 120 8.98 -21.17 -16.49
CA ASP A 120 9.32 -22.49 -17.04
C ASP A 120 8.21 -23.09 -17.93
N GLY A 121 7.07 -22.40 -18.06
CA GLY A 121 5.93 -22.85 -18.84
C GLY A 121 5.20 -24.05 -18.23
N THR A 122 5.53 -24.43 -16.99
CA THR A 122 4.86 -25.51 -16.26
C THR A 122 3.70 -24.96 -15.43
N GLY A 123 2.67 -25.78 -15.26
CA GLY A 123 1.48 -25.40 -14.49
C GLY A 123 0.48 -24.52 -15.25
N GLY A 124 -0.64 -24.23 -14.60
CA GLY A 124 -1.70 -23.36 -15.13
C GLY A 124 -1.53 -21.90 -14.73
N ALA A 125 -2.61 -21.13 -14.86
CA ALA A 125 -2.64 -19.76 -14.37
C ALA A 125 -2.40 -19.71 -12.85
N VAL A 126 -1.48 -18.85 -12.44
CA VAL A 126 -1.10 -18.64 -11.04
C VAL A 126 -1.98 -17.55 -10.44
N ALA A 127 -2.53 -17.80 -9.25
CA ALA A 127 -3.36 -16.83 -8.53
C ALA A 127 -2.54 -15.78 -7.76
N THR A 128 -1.35 -16.15 -7.29
CA THR A 128 -0.46 -15.28 -6.50
C THR A 128 0.99 -15.39 -6.98
N MET A 129 1.59 -14.25 -7.31
CA MET A 129 3.00 -14.17 -7.64
C MET A 129 3.82 -14.14 -6.35
N GLN A 130 4.85 -14.97 -6.27
CA GLN A 130 5.79 -15.00 -5.15
C GLN A 130 7.06 -14.21 -5.50
N PRO A 131 7.71 -13.55 -4.53
CA PRO A 131 8.99 -12.91 -4.75
C PRO A 131 10.07 -13.93 -5.17
N SER A 132 11.08 -13.48 -5.92
CA SER A 132 12.21 -14.30 -6.40
C SER A 132 11.87 -15.35 -7.48
N THR A 133 10.60 -15.57 -7.80
CA THR A 133 10.15 -16.40 -8.93
C THR A 133 9.88 -15.56 -10.18
N GLY A 134 10.29 -16.09 -11.34
CA GLY A 134 9.98 -15.51 -12.65
C GLY A 134 8.63 -15.98 -13.16
N TYR A 135 7.86 -15.06 -13.73
CA TYR A 135 6.56 -15.31 -14.33
C TYR A 135 6.48 -14.70 -15.73
N THR A 136 5.61 -15.26 -16.56
CA THR A 136 5.15 -14.62 -17.79
C THR A 136 3.74 -14.09 -17.55
N MET A 137 3.50 -12.85 -17.92
CA MET A 137 2.16 -12.26 -17.90
C MET A 137 1.80 -11.72 -19.28
N ILE A 138 0.53 -11.82 -19.63
CA ILE A 138 0.01 -11.29 -20.89
C ILE A 138 -0.79 -10.03 -20.59
N ILE A 139 -0.44 -8.95 -21.28
CA ILE A 139 -1.16 -7.68 -21.27
C ILE A 139 -1.92 -7.59 -22.60
N SER A 140 -3.23 -7.32 -22.53
CA SER A 140 -4.02 -7.06 -23.75
C SER A 140 -3.70 -5.67 -24.28
N GLY A 141 -3.38 -5.58 -25.57
CA GLY A 141 -3.25 -4.30 -26.25
C GLY A 141 -4.61 -3.64 -26.54
N THR A 142 -5.71 -4.38 -26.37
CA THR A 142 -7.07 -3.89 -26.61
C THR A 142 -7.82 -3.74 -25.29
N ALA A 143 -8.48 -2.60 -25.09
CA ALA A 143 -9.36 -2.35 -23.94
C ALA A 143 -10.84 -2.39 -24.35
N ALA A 144 -11.70 -2.55 -23.35
CA ALA A 144 -13.14 -2.39 -23.52
C ALA A 144 -13.44 -0.97 -24.03
N GLY A 145 -14.21 -0.85 -25.12
CA GLY A 145 -14.50 0.44 -25.78
C GLY A 145 -13.81 0.66 -27.12
N GLY A 146 -13.09 -0.34 -27.65
CA GLY A 146 -12.50 -0.28 -29.00
C GLY A 146 -11.19 0.50 -29.08
N LEU A 147 -10.59 0.84 -27.93
CA LEU A 147 -9.24 1.38 -27.86
C LEU A 147 -8.23 0.27 -28.10
N ASP A 148 -7.27 0.52 -28.99
CA ASP A 148 -6.29 -0.46 -29.44
C ASP A 148 -4.88 0.13 -29.44
N CYS A 149 -4.00 -0.53 -28.70
CA CYS A 149 -2.57 -0.28 -28.55
C CYS A 149 -1.74 -1.54 -28.87
N THR A 150 -2.29 -2.46 -29.65
CA THR A 150 -1.53 -3.60 -30.16
C THR A 150 -0.40 -3.12 -31.08
N ALA A 151 0.62 -3.95 -31.23
CA ALA A 151 1.75 -3.65 -32.12
C ALA A 151 1.30 -3.38 -33.57
N ALA A 152 0.21 -4.00 -34.01
CA ALA A 152 -0.38 -3.78 -35.34
C ALA A 152 -0.87 -2.33 -35.53
N THR A 153 -1.49 -1.75 -34.50
CA THR A 153 -2.06 -0.40 -34.54
C THR A 153 -1.00 0.68 -34.29
N VAL A 154 -0.05 0.42 -33.39
CA VAL A 154 1.02 1.37 -33.08
C VAL A 154 2.07 1.42 -34.21
N GLY A 155 2.32 0.29 -34.90
CA GLY A 155 3.29 0.22 -35.98
C GLY A 155 4.74 0.10 -35.49
N GLY A 156 5.61 -0.45 -36.36
CA GLY A 156 7.04 -0.58 -36.08
C GLY A 156 7.76 0.78 -36.10
N GLY A 157 8.76 0.92 -35.23
CA GLY A 157 9.54 2.14 -35.02
C GLY A 157 8.97 3.09 -33.97
N ASN A 158 7.78 2.81 -33.44
CA ASN A 158 7.12 3.62 -32.41
C ASN A 158 7.35 3.05 -31.01
N THR A 159 7.05 3.87 -29.99
CA THR A 159 7.16 3.48 -28.58
C THR A 159 5.80 3.54 -27.90
N VAL A 160 5.57 2.63 -26.96
CA VAL A 160 4.41 2.56 -26.07
C VAL A 160 4.93 2.67 -24.64
N GLN A 161 4.29 3.47 -23.81
CA GLN A 161 4.63 3.53 -22.39
C GLN A 161 3.70 2.61 -21.61
N ALA A 162 4.26 1.65 -20.89
CA ALA A 162 3.52 0.73 -20.04
C ALA A 162 3.72 1.10 -18.57
N TYR A 163 2.61 1.35 -17.88
CA TYR A 163 2.55 1.49 -16.44
C TYR A 163 1.88 0.23 -15.88
N ILE A 164 2.53 -0.44 -14.95
CA ILE A 164 2.00 -1.60 -14.24
C ILE A 164 1.81 -1.20 -12.79
N HIS A 165 0.60 -1.37 -12.28
CA HIS A 165 0.22 -1.07 -10.92
C HIS A 165 0.00 -2.38 -10.16
N VAL A 166 0.62 -2.51 -8.99
CA VAL A 166 0.37 -3.61 -8.06
C VAL A 166 -0.54 -3.08 -6.96
N GLY A 167 -1.67 -3.73 -6.67
CA GLY A 167 -2.68 -3.15 -5.76
C GLY A 167 -2.17 -2.76 -4.36
N SER A 168 -1.29 -3.56 -3.75
CA SER A 168 -0.66 -3.27 -2.45
C SER A 168 0.76 -2.74 -2.58
N GLY A 169 1.15 -2.35 -3.78
CA GLY A 169 2.54 -2.08 -4.12
C GLY A 169 2.71 -0.84 -4.97
N GLY A 170 3.96 -0.61 -5.37
CA GLY A 170 4.34 0.48 -6.24
C GLY A 170 3.93 0.27 -7.70
N THR A 171 4.17 1.31 -8.48
CA THR A 171 3.97 1.32 -9.92
C THR A 171 5.32 1.11 -10.61
N THR A 172 5.32 0.32 -11.68
CA THR A 172 6.49 0.15 -12.55
C THR A 172 6.21 0.79 -13.89
N PHE A 173 7.17 1.54 -14.38
CA PHE A 173 7.12 2.19 -15.68
C PHE A 173 8.14 1.55 -16.62
N GLU A 174 7.71 1.23 -17.84
CA GLU A 174 8.57 0.68 -18.89
C GLU A 174 8.22 1.28 -20.25
N THR A 175 9.22 1.60 -21.05
CA THR A 175 9.04 2.07 -22.43
C THR A 175 9.23 0.90 -23.39
N LEU A 176 8.12 0.43 -23.95
CA LEU A 176 8.07 -0.62 -24.96
C LEU A 176 8.42 -0.03 -26.33
N SER A 177 9.57 -0.36 -26.90
CA SER A 177 9.98 0.07 -28.25
C SER A 177 9.72 -1.01 -29.29
N LEU A 178 8.80 -0.76 -30.21
CA LEU A 178 8.39 -1.76 -31.20
C LEU A 178 9.37 -1.75 -32.38
N GLY A 179 10.32 -2.69 -32.42
CA GLY A 179 11.21 -2.84 -33.58
C GLY A 179 10.50 -3.41 -34.82
N SER A 180 9.50 -4.27 -34.61
CA SER A 180 8.64 -4.84 -35.65
C SER A 180 7.29 -5.21 -35.03
N THR A 181 6.25 -5.26 -35.87
CA THR A 181 4.88 -5.67 -35.49
C THR A 181 4.67 -7.18 -35.56
N THR A 182 5.68 -7.94 -36.01
CA THR A 182 5.60 -9.40 -36.10
C THR A 182 5.56 -10.04 -34.71
N ALA A 183 4.71 -11.04 -34.52
CA ALA A 183 4.66 -11.84 -33.30
C ALA A 183 6.05 -12.37 -32.90
N GLY A 184 6.40 -12.26 -31.62
CA GLY A 184 7.72 -12.66 -31.12
C GLY A 184 8.84 -11.64 -31.32
N SER A 185 8.55 -10.48 -31.93
CA SER A 185 9.51 -9.37 -31.97
C SER A 185 9.76 -8.85 -30.57
N LYS A 186 11.04 -8.60 -30.25
CA LYS A 186 11.46 -8.02 -28.98
C LYS A 186 11.00 -6.56 -28.92
N VAL A 187 10.43 -6.19 -27.79
CA VAL A 187 9.90 -4.85 -27.51
C VAL A 187 10.71 -4.13 -26.43
N VAL A 188 11.43 -4.89 -25.58
CA VAL A 188 12.43 -4.41 -24.61
C VAL A 188 13.59 -5.38 -24.52
#